data_AF-C7R568-F1
#
_entry.id   AF-C7R568-F1
#
_cell.length_a   1.000
_cell.length_b   1.000
_cell.length_c   1.000
_cell.angle_alpha   90.00
_cell.angle_beta   90.00
_cell.angle_gamma   90.00
#
_symmetry.space_group_name_H-M   'P 1'
#
loop_
_entity.id
_entity.type
_entity.pdbx_description
1 polymer ?
#
loop_
_entity_poly.entity_id
_entity_poly.type
_entity_poly.pdbx_seq_one_letter_code
_entity_poly.pdbx_strand_id
1 'polypeptide(L)' 'MCAWDGAGGQLSIGTWSHWDHADPMSRIVVTGTGPGREDLIRAFDQCLVTDVEAVSYGLAWDTVEDGLEPWLGDIAHP' A
#
# COMPACT_ATOMS: atom_id res chain seq x y z
N MET A 1 -1.75 -7.78 -6.88
CA MET A 1 -0.78 -6.66 -7.01
C MET A 1 -1.52 -5.38 -7.34
N CYS A 2 -1.31 -4.36 -6.51
CA CYS A 2 -1.77 -3.00 -6.75
C CYS A 2 -0.68 -2.17 -7.45
N ALA A 3 -1.07 -1.16 -8.22
CA ALA A 3 -0.18 -0.22 -8.87
C ALA A 3 -0.60 1.21 -8.51
N TRP A 4 0.41 2.05 -8.30
CA TRP A 4 0.26 3.47 -7.99
C TRP A 4 0.92 4.26 -9.11
N ASP A 5 0.18 5.20 -9.70
CA ASP A 5 0.70 6.14 -10.69
C ASP A 5 0.25 7.56 -10.33
N GLY A 6 1.19 8.50 -10.32
CA GLY A 6 0.91 9.85 -9.83
C GLY A 6 1.88 10.88 -10.35
N ALA A 7 1.36 12.08 -10.58
CA ALA A 7 2.13 13.24 -11.02
C ALA A 7 1.42 14.54 -10.64
N GLY A 8 2.20 15.56 -10.25
CA GLY A 8 1.68 16.94 -10.14
C GLY A 8 0.48 17.12 -9.20
N GLY A 9 0.42 16.36 -8.10
CA GLY A 9 -0.68 16.40 -7.13
C GLY A 9 -1.87 15.50 -7.46
N GLN A 10 -1.76 14.68 -8.51
CA GLN A 10 -2.71 13.62 -8.81
C GLN A 10 -2.10 12.27 -8.44
N LEU A 11 -2.95 11.36 -7.98
CA LEU A 11 -2.60 9.97 -7.68
C LEU A 11 -3.74 9.07 -8.13
N SER A 12 -3.39 8.00 -8.83
CA SER A 12 -4.26 6.89 -9.18
C SER A 12 -3.73 5.63 -8.51
N ILE A 13 -4.62 4.89 -7.88
CA ILE A 13 -4.33 3.59 -7.25
C ILE A 13 -5.32 2.61 -7.84
N GLY A 14 -4.84 1.42 -8.19
CA GLY A 14 -5.72 0.35 -8.67
C GLY A 14 -5.06 -1.01 -8.67
N THR A 15 -5.84 -2.03 -8.98
CA THR A 15 -5.36 -3.40 -9.14
C THR A 15 -4.77 -3.58 -10.54
N TRP A 16 -3.55 -4.14 -10.63
CA TRP A 16 -2.88 -4.36 -11.91
C TRP A 16 -2.81 -5.82 -12.33
N SER A 17 -2.45 -6.73 -11.42
CA SER A 17 -2.33 -8.18 -11.70
C SER A 17 -2.41 -9.02 -10.42
N HIS A 18 -2.40 -10.35 -10.56
CA HIS A 18 -2.12 -11.26 -9.45
C HIS A 18 -0.59 -11.38 -9.22
N TRP A 19 -0.19 -11.92 -8.07
CA TRP A 19 1.22 -12.16 -7.74
C TRP A 19 1.77 -13.45 -8.40
N ASP A 20 0.90 -14.37 -8.83
CA ASP A 20 1.24 -15.66 -9.44
C ASP A 20 2.39 -16.39 -8.72
N HIS A 21 3.59 -16.44 -9.33
CA HIS A 21 4.78 -17.09 -8.77
C HIS A 21 5.81 -16.11 -8.19
N ALA A 22 5.52 -14.81 -8.17
CA ALA A 22 6.41 -13.80 -7.60
C ALA A 22 6.20 -13.68 -6.09
N ASP A 23 7.30 -13.48 -5.36
CA ASP A 23 7.24 -13.12 -3.95
C ASP A 23 6.59 -11.73 -3.78
N PRO A 24 5.55 -11.59 -2.95
CA PRO A 24 4.92 -10.30 -2.71
C PRO A 24 5.91 -9.27 -2.18
N MET A 25 6.00 -8.11 -2.84
CA MET A 25 6.83 -7.00 -2.39
C MET A 25 6.22 -5.64 -2.72
N SER A 26 6.48 -4.64 -1.87
CA SER A 26 6.10 -3.26 -2.13
C SER A 26 7.30 -2.45 -2.61
N ARG A 27 7.17 -1.79 -3.77
CA ARG A 27 8.17 -0.84 -4.28
C ARG A 27 7.46 0.43 -4.72
N ILE A 28 7.79 1.54 -4.06
CA ILE A 28 7.32 2.87 -4.40
C ILE A 28 8.53 3.72 -4.79
N VAL A 29 8.49 4.34 -5.97
CA VAL A 29 9.53 5.25 -6.46
C VAL A 29 8.96 6.65 -6.50
N VAL A 30 9.57 7.56 -5.75
CA VAL A 30 9.17 8.97 -5.71
C VAL A 30 10.30 9.82 -6.28
N THR A 31 9.97 10.70 -7.22
CA THR A 31 10.90 11.68 -7.78
C THR A 31 10.38 13.09 -7.54
N GLY A 32 11.26 14.01 -7.19
CA GLY A 32 10.88 15.38 -6.87
C GLY A 32 12.09 16.24 -6.55
N THR A 33 11.84 17.54 -6.39
CA THR A 33 12.83 18.52 -5.98
C THR A 33 12.42 19.14 -4.65
N GLY A 34 13.38 19.37 -3.75
CA GLY A 34 13.14 19.98 -2.44
C GLY A 34 13.32 19.02 -1.24
N PRO A 35 13.10 19.54 -0.03
CA PRO A 35 13.12 18.74 1.20
C PRO A 35 11.87 17.85 1.29
N GLY A 36 11.95 16.75 2.04
CA GLY A 36 10.80 15.85 2.26
C GLY A 36 11.13 14.35 2.15
N ARG A 37 12.37 14.00 1.79
CA ARG A 37 12.80 12.60 1.73
C ARG A 37 12.63 11.90 3.08
N GLU A 38 12.99 12.55 4.17
CA GLU A 38 12.89 12.02 5.52
C GLU A 38 11.43 11.84 5.94
N ASP A 39 10.55 12.75 5.54
CA ASP A 39 9.11 12.63 5.80
C ASP A 39 8.48 11.45 5.03
N LEU A 40 8.91 11.22 3.79
CA LEU A 40 8.48 10.07 3.00
C LEU A 40 8.93 8.74 3.63
N ILE A 41 10.18 8.65 4.08
CA ILE A 41 10.71 7.46 4.75
C ILE A 41 9.92 7.21 6.04
N ARG A 42 9.74 8.25 6.87
CA ARG A 42 8.99 8.16 8.11
C ARG A 42 7.53 7.75 7.87
N ALA A 43 6.88 8.28 6.84
CA ALA A 43 5.52 7.91 6.48
C ALA A 43 5.44 6.43 6.06
N PHE A 44 6.41 5.94 5.27
CA PHE A 44 6.46 4.53 4.88
C PHE A 44 6.69 3.61 6.09
N ASP A 45 7.61 3.98 6.99
CA ASP A 45 7.89 3.20 8.22
C ASP A 45 6.66 3.10 9.13
N GLN A 46 5.83 4.14 9.18
CA GLN A 46 4.57 4.15 9.93
C GLN A 46 3.49 3.23 9.35
N CYS A 47 3.63 2.82 8.08
CA CYS A 47 2.71 1.87 7.44
C CYS A 47 3.13 0.41 7.65
N LEU A 48 4.30 0.14 8.22
CA LEU A 48 4.77 -1.22 8.46
C LEU A 48 4.04 -1.82 9.66
N VAL A 49 3.57 -3.06 9.49
CA VAL A 49 3.02 -3.86 10.58
C VAL A 49 4.12 -4.10 11.61
N THR A 50 3.86 -3.71 12.85
CA THR A 50 4.74 -3.95 13.98
C THR A 50 4.66 -5.40 14.45
N ASP A 51 5.67 -5.88 15.18
CA ASP A 51 5.65 -7.22 15.78
C ASP A 51 4.42 -7.44 16.68
N VAL A 52 4.00 -6.40 17.41
CA VAL A 52 2.82 -6.44 18.29
C VAL A 52 1.54 -6.64 17.48
N GLU A 53 1.39 -5.90 16.39
CA GLU A 53 0.23 -6.03 15.50
C GLU A 53 0.22 -7.39 14.81
N ALA A 54 1.38 -7.87 14.33
CA ALA A 54 1.50 -9.17 13.69
C ALA A 54 1.10 -10.33 14.62
N VAL A 55 1.47 -10.26 15.90
CA VAL A 55 1.06 -11.26 16.90
C VAL A 55 -0.41 -11.14 17.26
N SER A 56 -0.94 -9.91 17.33
CA SER A 56 -2.32 -9.66 17.78
C SER A 56 -3.36 -9.96 16.72
N TYR A 57 -3.04 -9.70 15.45
CA TYR A 57 -4.00 -9.73 14.33
C TYR A 57 -3.59 -10.70 13.21
N GLY A 58 -2.39 -11.29 13.28
CA GLY A 58 -1.84 -12.09 12.19
C GLY A 58 -1.26 -11.23 11.06
N LEU A 59 -0.80 -11.89 9.99
CA LEU A 59 -0.24 -11.24 8.79
C LEU A 59 -1.22 -11.18 7.62
N ALA A 60 -2.38 -11.82 7.76
CA ALA A 60 -3.46 -11.75 6.78
C ALA A 60 -4.43 -10.65 7.21
N TRP A 61 -4.77 -9.76 6.28
CA TRP A 61 -5.83 -8.78 6.49
C TRP A 61 -7.17 -9.52 6.54
N ASP A 62 -7.80 -9.53 7.71
CA ASP A 62 -9.14 -10.08 7.93
C ASP A 62 -10.14 -8.91 8.14
N THR A 63 -10.32 -8.10 7.09
CA THR A 63 -11.33 -7.04 7.06
C THR A 63 -12.12 -7.10 5.77
N VAL A 64 -13.40 -6.78 5.88
CA VAL A 64 -14.33 -6.66 4.74
C VAL A 64 -14.35 -5.24 4.17
N GLU A 65 -13.83 -4.27 4.95
CA GLU A 65 -13.75 -2.86 4.56
C GLU A 65 -12.40 -2.26 5.01
N ASP A 66 -11.76 -1.49 4.14
CA ASP A 66 -10.57 -0.67 4.40
C ASP A 66 -10.84 0.83 4.26
N GLY A 67 -12.07 1.22 3.89
CA GLY A 67 -12.48 2.60 3.71
C GLY A 67 -12.05 3.22 2.38
N LEU A 68 -11.44 2.42 1.49
CA LEU A 68 -11.03 2.82 0.15
C LEU A 68 -12.01 2.33 -0.93
N GLU A 69 -13.09 1.64 -0.55
CA GLU A 69 -14.09 1.08 -1.47
C GLU A 69 -14.65 2.10 -2.46
N PRO A 70 -14.91 3.39 -2.08
CA PRO A 70 -15.38 4.39 -3.04
C PRO A 70 -14.41 4.68 -4.19
N TRP A 71 -13.13 4.32 -4.04
CA TRP A 71 -12.08 4.56 -5.02
C TRP A 71 -11.53 3.26 -5.64
N LEU A 72 -11.43 2.17 -4.87
CA LEU A 72 -10.80 0.91 -5.29
C LEU A 72 -11.79 -0.23 -5.55
N GLY A 73 -13.05 -0.06 -5.14
CA GLY A 73 -14.05 -1.13 -5.12
C GLY A 73 -13.91 -2.06 -3.91
N ASP A 74 -14.82 -3.03 -3.80
CA ASP A 74 -14.87 -3.96 -2.68
C ASP A 74 -13.60 -4.84 -2.61
N ILE A 75 -13.20 -5.22 -1.40
CA ILE A 75 -12.10 -6.15 -1.17
C ILE A 75 -12.49 -7.53 -1.70
N ALA A 76 -11.75 -8.04 -2.69
CA ALA A 76 -11.96 -9.38 -3.21
C ALA A 76 -11.53 -10.41 -2.17
N HIS A 77 -12.50 -11.13 -1.59
CA HIS A 77 -12.22 -12.30 -0.76
C HIS A 77 -11.80 -13.51 -1.64
N PRO A 78 -10.89 -14.37 -1.15
CA PRO A 78 -10.60 -15.65 -1.79
C PRO A 78 -11.79 -16.62 -1.78
#